data_AF-A0A8T2RCP8-F1
#
_entry.id   AF-A0A8T2RCP8-F1
#
_cell.length_a   1.000
_cell.length_b   1.000
_cell.length_c   1.000
_cell.angle_alpha   90.00
_cell.angle_beta   90.00
_cell.angle_gamma   90.00
#
_symmetry.space_group_name_H-M   'P 1'
#
loop_
_entity.id
_entity.type
_entity.pdbx_description
1 polymer ?
#
loop_
_entity_poly.entity_id
_entity_poly.type
_entity_poly.pdbx_seq_one_letter_code
_entity_poly.pdbx_strand_id
1 'polypeptide(L)'
;MLERHAQEREQAEKAYKEELQERNQLWDERLKSFQKEVVEHAQRLKQQHVAALQHFKEKMSSKTPIKAQWSRELLKQRRIQSYLGKQGKYLEAQEVKQSADRMEQAELQAAIAAFQSDVIGKEQTIRVKQQTEMDILLQRAARTREEIRKSRTLDLQRCHQRHKNVMRELAAIQKQEVFRFDQLMQKKVQNPYTGIGFGGQRLSQSPSSRAHFNAVDYSTDDACGSGGEDSSMKG
;
A
#
# COMPACT_ATOMS: atom_id res chain seq x y z
N MET A 1 -38.52 36.16 2.99
CA MET A 1 -37.16 36.07 3.56
C MET A 1 -36.89 34.67 4.11
N LEU A 2 -37.67 34.20 5.08
CA LEU A 2 -37.48 32.89 5.71
C LEU A 2 -37.59 31.72 4.73
N GLU A 3 -38.52 31.77 3.78
CA GLU A 3 -38.66 30.75 2.72
C GLU A 3 -37.42 30.68 1.82
N ARG A 4 -36.87 31.84 1.45
CA ARG A 4 -35.62 31.92 0.68
C ARG A 4 -34.45 31.32 1.45
N HIS A 5 -34.34 31.63 2.75
CA HIS A 5 -33.30 31.07 3.62
C HIS A 5 -33.40 29.54 3.77
N ALA A 6 -34.62 29.02 3.77
CA ALA A 6 -34.86 27.57 3.78
C ALA A 6 -34.43 26.93 2.45
N GLN A 7 -34.81 27.53 1.31
CA GLN A 7 -34.44 27.06 -0.02
C GLN A 7 -32.92 27.06 -0.24
N GLU A 8 -32.21 28.13 0.17
CA GLU A 8 -30.74 28.21 0.07
C GLU A 8 -30.05 27.08 0.85
N ARG A 9 -30.55 26.76 2.05
CA ARG A 9 -30.03 25.65 2.86
C ARG A 9 -30.32 24.30 2.24
N GLU A 10 -31.54 24.11 1.72
CA GLU A 10 -31.93 22.88 1.03
C GLU A 10 -31.08 22.65 -0.23
N GLN A 11 -30.82 23.69 -1.01
CA GLN A 11 -29.95 23.62 -2.18
C GLN A 11 -28.51 23.27 -1.80
N ALA A 12 -27.96 23.91 -0.75
CA ALA A 12 -26.62 23.58 -0.24
C ALA A 12 -26.51 22.14 0.27
N GLU A 13 -27.58 21.60 0.87
CA GLU A 13 -27.64 20.21 1.32
C GLU A 13 -27.75 19.23 0.14
N LYS A 14 -28.57 19.54 -0.88
CA LYS A 14 -28.68 18.72 -2.10
C LYS A 14 -27.34 18.65 -2.82
N ALA A 15 -26.69 19.80 -3.05
CA ALA A 15 -25.38 19.85 -3.69
C ALA A 15 -24.32 19.05 -2.91
N TYR A 16 -24.34 19.11 -1.57
CA TYR A 16 -23.44 18.29 -0.74
C TYR A 16 -23.69 16.78 -0.89
N LYS A 17 -24.95 16.35 -0.92
CA LYS A 17 -25.31 14.94 -1.11
C LYS A 17 -24.88 14.42 -2.47
N GLU A 18 -25.09 15.21 -3.52
CA GLU A 18 -24.65 14.90 -4.89
C GLU A 18 -23.12 14.78 -4.96
N GLU A 19 -22.38 15.78 -4.44
CA GLU A 19 -20.91 15.74 -4.40
C GLU A 19 -20.40 14.51 -3.63
N LEU A 20 -21.04 14.18 -2.51
CA LEU A 20 -20.68 13.03 -1.69
C LEU A 20 -20.90 11.71 -2.46
N GLN A 21 -22.00 11.61 -3.20
CA GLN A 21 -22.32 10.44 -4.01
C GLN A 21 -21.31 10.27 -5.15
N GLU A 22 -21.03 11.33 -5.90
CA GLU A 22 -20.06 11.32 -7.00
C GLU A 22 -18.66 10.91 -6.51
N ARG A 23 -18.20 11.47 -5.39
CA ARG A 23 -16.90 11.11 -4.81
C ARG A 23 -16.87 9.66 -4.36
N ASN A 24 -17.93 9.16 -3.76
CA ASN A 24 -18.00 7.75 -3.37
C ASN A 24 -17.89 6.83 -4.60
N GLN A 25 -18.64 7.13 -5.66
CA GLN A 25 -18.57 6.37 -6.92
C GLN A 25 -17.16 6.38 -7.51
N LEU A 26 -16.52 7.55 -7.58
CA LEU A 26 -15.14 7.68 -8.06
C LEU A 26 -14.15 6.82 -7.26
N TRP A 27 -14.29 6.82 -5.92
CA TRP A 27 -13.42 6.00 -5.06
C TRP A 27 -13.71 4.51 -5.19
N ASP A 28 -14.96 4.11 -5.39
CA ASP A 28 -15.34 2.72 -5.60
C ASP A 28 -14.81 2.20 -6.94
N GLU A 29 -14.91 2.99 -8.01
CA GLU A 29 -14.33 2.70 -9.32
C GLU A 29 -12.81 2.57 -9.25
N ARG A 30 -12.14 3.52 -8.57
CA ARG A 30 -10.69 3.48 -8.37
C ARG A 30 -10.24 2.25 -7.58
N LEU A 31 -10.99 1.87 -6.55
CA LEU A 31 -10.69 0.66 -5.78
C LEU A 31 -10.88 -0.60 -6.63
N LYS A 32 -11.94 -0.64 -7.44
CA LYS A 32 -12.24 -1.75 -8.35
C LYS A 32 -11.18 -1.89 -9.43
N SER A 33 -10.73 -0.79 -10.06
CA SER A 33 -9.66 -0.83 -11.05
C SER A 33 -8.35 -1.33 -10.44
N PHE A 34 -7.98 -0.82 -9.26
CA PHE A 34 -6.81 -1.28 -8.53
C PHE A 34 -6.87 -2.77 -8.20
N GLN A 35 -8.01 -3.27 -7.71
CA GLN A 35 -8.18 -4.69 -7.40
C GLN A 35 -8.03 -5.56 -8.65
N LYS A 36 -8.60 -5.13 -9.78
CA LYS A 36 -8.45 -5.81 -11.07
C LYS A 36 -6.98 -5.87 -11.49
N GLU A 37 -6.27 -4.75 -11.43
CA GLU A 37 -4.83 -4.67 -11.76
C GLU A 37 -3.97 -5.60 -10.89
N VAL A 38 -4.24 -5.66 -9.58
CA VAL A 38 -3.53 -6.57 -8.66
C VAL A 38 -3.76 -8.03 -9.04
N VAL A 39 -5.01 -8.41 -9.34
CA VAL A 39 -5.35 -9.78 -9.74
C VAL A 39 -4.67 -10.14 -11.07
N GLU A 40 -4.73 -9.27 -12.07
CA GLU A 40 -4.07 -9.48 -13.36
C GLU A 40 -2.55 -9.58 -13.21
N HIS A 41 -1.95 -8.78 -12.34
CA HIS A 41 -0.52 -8.85 -12.06
C HIS A 41 -0.15 -10.18 -11.37
N ALA A 42 -0.90 -10.59 -10.35
CA ALA A 42 -0.69 -11.86 -9.66
C ALA A 42 -0.85 -13.07 -10.61
N GLN A 43 -1.83 -13.02 -11.53
CA GLN A 43 -2.02 -14.05 -12.54
C GLN A 43 -0.85 -14.13 -13.51
N ARG A 44 -0.38 -12.99 -14.04
CA ARG A 44 0.81 -12.96 -14.92
C ARG A 44 2.05 -13.49 -14.22
N LEU A 45 2.26 -13.09 -12.97
CA LEU A 45 3.40 -13.55 -12.17
C LEU A 45 3.33 -15.07 -11.94
N LYS A 46 2.14 -15.60 -11.61
CA LYS A 46 1.93 -17.05 -11.49
C LYS A 46 2.23 -17.80 -12.80
N GLN A 47 1.80 -17.27 -13.95
CA GLN A 47 2.10 -17.88 -15.25
C GLN A 47 3.61 -17.91 -15.52
N GLN A 48 4.31 -16.81 -15.23
CA GLN A 48 5.77 -16.74 -15.35
C GLN A 48 6.47 -17.76 -14.43
N HIS A 49 6.00 -17.92 -13.19
CA HIS A 49 6.53 -18.93 -12.27
C HIS A 49 6.37 -20.35 -12.79
N VAL A 50 5.19 -20.69 -13.33
CA VAL A 50 4.92 -22.01 -13.91
C VAL A 50 5.83 -22.26 -15.11
N ALA A 51 5.93 -21.30 -16.04
CA ALA A 51 6.79 -21.40 -17.20
C ALA A 51 8.27 -21.56 -16.82
N ALA A 52 8.75 -20.81 -15.82
CA ALA A 52 10.12 -20.91 -15.32
C ALA A 52 10.42 -22.30 -14.72
N LEU A 53 9.48 -22.88 -13.96
CA LEU A 53 9.63 -24.24 -13.42
C LEU A 53 9.59 -25.31 -14.51
N GLN A 54 8.70 -25.17 -15.51
CA GLN A 54 8.63 -26.08 -16.65
C GLN A 54 9.95 -26.06 -17.43
N HIS A 55 10.43 -24.87 -17.81
CA HIS A 55 11.70 -24.70 -18.49
C HIS A 55 12.87 -25.26 -17.67
N PHE A 56 12.87 -25.07 -16.34
CA PHE A 56 13.88 -25.69 -15.47
C PHE A 56 13.82 -27.22 -15.54
N LYS A 57 12.62 -27.81 -15.44
CA LYS A 57 12.43 -29.27 -15.51
C LYS A 57 12.89 -29.83 -16.85
N GLU A 58 12.49 -29.21 -17.96
CA GLU A 58 12.92 -29.59 -19.31
C GLU A 58 14.44 -29.50 -19.49
N LYS A 59 15.05 -28.43 -18.96
CA LYS A 59 16.50 -28.24 -18.97
C LYS A 59 17.25 -29.27 -18.13
N MET A 60 16.63 -29.77 -17.05
CA MET A 60 17.24 -30.80 -16.21
C MET A 60 16.98 -32.21 -16.75
N SER A 61 15.86 -32.46 -17.44
CA SER A 61 15.58 -33.74 -18.10
C SER A 61 16.39 -33.95 -19.38
N SER A 62 16.72 -32.88 -20.10
CA SER A 62 17.61 -32.94 -21.29
C SER A 62 19.07 -33.15 -20.93
N LYS A 63 19.45 -32.85 -19.69
CA LYS A 63 20.78 -33.18 -19.17
C LYS A 63 20.83 -34.66 -18.83
N THR A 64 21.63 -35.42 -19.56
CA THR A 64 21.97 -36.78 -19.19
C THR A 64 22.61 -36.78 -17.79
N PRO A 65 22.11 -37.61 -16.84
CA PRO A 65 22.77 -37.81 -15.55
C PRO A 65 24.25 -38.19 -15.80
N ILE A 66 25.15 -37.41 -15.21
CA ILE A 66 26.54 -37.26 -15.65
C ILE A 66 27.40 -38.51 -15.38
N LYS A 67 28.41 -38.73 -16.26
CA LYS A 67 29.55 -39.64 -16.11
C LYS A 67 30.02 -39.73 -14.65
N ALA A 68 29.88 -40.90 -14.04
CA ALA A 68 30.48 -41.19 -12.75
C ALA A 68 31.99 -40.93 -12.81
N GLN A 69 32.50 -40.14 -11.87
CA GLN A 69 33.94 -40.01 -11.66
C GLN A 69 34.38 -41.23 -10.87
N TRP A 70 34.86 -42.24 -11.58
CA TRP A 70 35.27 -43.50 -11.00
C TRP A 70 36.37 -43.31 -9.95
N SER A 71 36.23 -43.96 -8.81
CA SER A 71 37.24 -43.89 -7.76
C SER A 71 38.58 -44.47 -8.24
N ARG A 72 39.66 -43.98 -7.63
CA ARG A 72 41.01 -44.51 -7.90
C ARG A 72 41.11 -46.01 -7.60
N GLU A 73 40.35 -46.48 -6.61
CA GLU A 73 40.31 -47.89 -6.22
C GLU A 73 39.59 -48.75 -7.28
N LEU A 74 38.45 -48.30 -7.80
CA LEU A 74 37.76 -48.98 -8.90
C LEU A 74 38.67 -49.11 -10.14
N LEU A 75 39.34 -48.02 -10.51
CA LEU A 75 40.28 -48.01 -11.63
C LEU A 75 41.46 -48.97 -11.40
N LYS A 76 41.94 -49.08 -10.16
CA LYS A 76 42.98 -50.03 -9.77
C LYS A 76 42.49 -51.47 -9.88
N GLN A 77 41.29 -51.79 -9.39
CA GLN A 77 40.68 -53.12 -9.52
C GLN A 77 40.49 -53.52 -10.99
N ARG A 78 40.07 -52.58 -11.86
CA ARG A 78 39.98 -52.82 -13.31
C ARG A 78 41.34 -53.11 -13.96
N ARG A 79 42.42 -52.45 -13.52
CA ARG A 79 43.78 -52.76 -13.98
C ARG A 79 44.24 -54.14 -13.51
N ILE A 80 43.98 -54.50 -12.24
CA ILE A 80 44.30 -55.83 -11.68
C ILE A 80 43.53 -56.91 -12.44
N GLN A 81 42.23 -56.72 -12.68
CA GLN A 81 41.40 -57.61 -13.50
C GLN A 81 42.03 -57.84 -14.89
N SER A 82 42.41 -56.77 -15.59
CA SER A 82 43.03 -56.87 -16.93
C SER A 82 44.37 -57.61 -16.89
N TYR A 83 45.18 -57.36 -15.87
CA TYR A 83 46.48 -58.02 -15.70
C TYR A 83 46.33 -59.53 -15.45
N LEU A 84 45.45 -59.93 -14.52
CA LEU A 84 45.18 -61.34 -14.22
C LEU A 84 44.62 -62.09 -15.44
N GLY A 85 43.76 -61.44 -16.23
CA GLY A 85 43.26 -61.98 -17.49
C GLY A 85 44.36 -62.23 -18.52
N LYS A 86 45.31 -61.29 -18.67
CA LYS A 86 46.48 -61.46 -19.55
C LYS A 86 47.43 -62.57 -19.10
N GLN A 87 47.49 -62.85 -17.79
CA GLN A 87 48.28 -63.94 -17.22
C GLN A 87 47.59 -65.31 -17.29
N GLY A 88 46.37 -65.41 -17.83
CA GLY A 88 45.60 -66.66 -17.90
C GLY A 88 44.95 -67.07 -16.58
N LYS A 89 44.99 -66.22 -15.55
CA LYS A 89 44.40 -66.48 -14.23
C LYS A 89 42.92 -66.07 -14.20
N TYR A 90 42.10 -66.80 -14.95
CA TYR A 90 40.71 -66.39 -15.21
C TYR A 90 39.81 -66.42 -13.97
N LEU A 91 40.01 -67.36 -13.04
CA LEU A 91 39.22 -67.45 -11.81
C LEU A 91 39.44 -66.21 -10.91
N GLU A 92 40.69 -65.88 -10.62
CA GLU A 92 41.05 -64.67 -9.86
C GLU A 92 40.59 -63.39 -10.57
N ALA A 93 40.73 -63.32 -11.90
CA ALA A 93 40.23 -62.19 -12.68
C ALA A 93 38.70 -62.04 -12.58
N GLN A 94 37.96 -63.15 -12.52
CA GLN A 94 36.51 -63.13 -12.37
C GLN A 94 36.07 -62.65 -10.99
N GLU A 95 36.78 -63.02 -9.93
CA GLU A 95 36.50 -62.51 -8.57
C GLU A 95 36.74 -60.99 -8.48
N VAL A 96 37.88 -60.51 -9.01
CA VAL A 96 38.18 -59.06 -9.06
C VAL A 96 37.16 -58.32 -9.93
N LYS A 97 36.72 -58.93 -11.04
CA LYS A 97 35.64 -58.36 -11.87
C LYS A 97 34.35 -58.18 -11.06
N GLN A 98 33.90 -59.19 -10.32
CA GLN A 98 32.67 -59.09 -9.53
C GLN A 98 32.76 -57.99 -8.48
N SER A 99 33.91 -57.86 -7.80
CA SER A 99 34.16 -56.75 -6.86
C SER A 99 34.09 -55.39 -7.57
N ALA A 100 34.78 -55.25 -8.70
CA ALA A 100 34.79 -54.00 -9.47
C ALA A 100 33.41 -53.63 -10.02
N ASP A 101 32.64 -54.61 -10.53
CA ASP A 101 31.29 -54.41 -11.04
C ASP A 101 30.34 -53.91 -9.92
N ARG A 102 30.45 -54.47 -8.70
CA ARG A 102 29.68 -53.99 -7.53
C ARG A 102 30.05 -52.55 -7.15
N MET A 103 31.34 -52.23 -7.14
CA MET A 103 31.82 -50.88 -6.82
C MET A 103 31.41 -49.86 -7.89
N GLU A 104 31.47 -50.23 -9.16
CA GLU A 104 31.00 -49.41 -10.28
C GLU A 104 29.50 -49.11 -10.16
N GLN A 105 28.69 -50.13 -9.83
CA GLN A 105 27.26 -49.95 -9.63
C GLN A 105 26.95 -49.02 -8.45
N ALA A 106 27.67 -49.17 -7.33
CA ALA A 106 27.51 -48.29 -6.16
C ALA A 106 27.90 -46.84 -6.47
N GLU A 107 29.03 -46.61 -7.14
CA GLU A 107 29.48 -45.27 -7.53
C GLU A 107 28.53 -44.62 -8.55
N LEU A 108 28.00 -45.39 -9.50
CA LEU A 108 27.00 -44.93 -10.45
C LEU A 108 25.70 -44.53 -9.74
N GLN A 109 25.21 -45.35 -8.81
CA GLN A 109 24.03 -45.03 -8.02
C GLN A 109 24.24 -43.76 -7.17
N ALA A 110 25.40 -43.62 -6.54
CA ALA A 110 25.74 -42.43 -5.77
C ALA A 110 25.78 -41.17 -6.65
N ALA A 111 26.35 -41.26 -7.86
CA ALA A 111 26.37 -40.15 -8.81
C ALA A 111 24.96 -39.75 -9.27
N ILE A 112 24.08 -40.71 -9.54
CA ILE A 112 22.68 -40.46 -9.88
C ILE A 112 21.96 -39.79 -8.71
N ALA A 113 22.13 -40.30 -7.48
CA ALA A 113 21.51 -39.73 -6.29
C ALA A 113 21.98 -38.30 -6.02
N ALA A 114 23.28 -38.02 -6.16
CA ALA A 114 23.84 -36.68 -6.02
C ALA A 114 23.25 -35.72 -7.06
N PHE A 115 23.16 -36.14 -8.33
CA PHE A 115 22.54 -35.33 -9.38
C PHE A 115 21.07 -35.04 -9.09
N GLN A 116 20.30 -36.03 -8.64
CA GLN A 116 18.90 -35.85 -8.26
C GLN A 116 18.74 -34.88 -7.08
N SER A 117 19.58 -35.01 -6.05
CA SER A 117 19.60 -34.09 -4.91
C SER A 117 19.89 -32.65 -5.35
N ASP A 118 20.85 -32.45 -6.24
CA ASP A 118 21.17 -31.14 -6.82
C ASP A 118 20.00 -30.54 -7.61
N VAL A 119 19.29 -31.36 -8.38
CA VAL A 119 18.08 -30.95 -9.12
C VAL A 119 17.01 -30.46 -8.15
N ILE A 120 16.73 -31.24 -7.10
CA ILE A 120 15.73 -30.93 -6.08
C ILE A 120 16.10 -29.64 -5.34
N GLY A 121 17.35 -29.48 -4.93
CA GLY A 121 17.82 -28.27 -4.23
C GLY A 121 17.67 -27.00 -5.08
N LYS A 122 17.97 -27.11 -6.39
CA LYS A 122 17.77 -26.00 -7.34
C LYS A 122 16.30 -25.70 -7.58
N GLU A 123 15.45 -26.72 -7.73
CA GLU A 123 14.00 -26.54 -7.85
C GLU A 123 13.43 -25.84 -6.61
N GLN A 124 13.83 -26.27 -5.42
CA GLN A 124 13.38 -25.67 -4.16
C GLN A 124 13.81 -24.21 -4.05
N THR A 125 15.04 -23.88 -4.45
CA THR A 125 15.53 -22.50 -4.48
C THR A 125 14.67 -21.62 -5.41
N ILE A 126 14.27 -22.15 -6.58
CA ILE A 126 13.35 -21.46 -7.48
C ILE A 126 12.02 -21.24 -6.77
N ARG A 127 11.39 -22.28 -6.21
CA ARG A 127 10.09 -22.18 -5.53
C ARG A 127 10.09 -21.16 -4.39
N VAL A 128 11.14 -21.12 -3.57
CA VAL A 128 11.28 -20.14 -2.49
C VAL A 128 11.32 -18.72 -3.05
N LYS A 129 12.10 -18.47 -4.11
CA LYS A 129 12.12 -17.15 -4.76
C LYS A 129 10.74 -16.75 -5.29
N GLN A 130 10.04 -17.67 -5.94
CA GLN A 130 8.71 -17.44 -6.47
C GLN A 130 7.70 -17.10 -5.36
N GLN A 131 7.77 -17.81 -4.23
CA GLN A 131 6.94 -17.51 -3.06
C GLN A 131 7.23 -16.11 -2.50
N THR A 132 8.50 -15.77 -2.32
CA THR A 132 8.91 -14.44 -1.84
C THR A 132 8.43 -13.32 -2.77
N GLU A 133 8.55 -13.50 -4.09
CA GLU A 133 8.06 -12.52 -5.08
C GLU A 133 6.54 -12.31 -4.97
N MET A 134 5.77 -13.39 -4.84
CA MET A 134 4.32 -13.32 -4.63
C MET A 134 3.97 -12.63 -3.32
N ASP A 135 4.66 -12.96 -2.23
CA ASP A 135 4.42 -12.35 -0.91
C ASP A 135 4.69 -10.84 -0.93
N ILE A 136 5.78 -10.41 -1.58
CA ILE A 136 6.10 -8.99 -1.76
C ILE A 136 4.99 -8.27 -2.55
N LEU A 137 4.50 -8.88 -3.63
CA LEU A 137 3.40 -8.33 -4.43
C LEU A 137 2.14 -8.14 -3.57
N LEU A 138 1.77 -9.16 -2.80
CA LEU A 138 0.57 -9.12 -1.95
C LEU A 138 0.72 -8.10 -0.81
N GLN A 139 1.89 -8.00 -0.18
CA GLN A 139 2.16 -7.00 0.84
C GLN A 139 2.08 -5.57 0.27
N ARG A 140 2.67 -5.34 -0.91
CA ARG A 140 2.57 -4.04 -1.59
C ARG A 140 1.11 -3.71 -1.92
N ALA A 141 0.36 -4.67 -2.46
CA ALA A 141 -1.06 -4.48 -2.76
C ALA A 141 -1.87 -4.15 -1.50
N ALA A 142 -1.58 -4.80 -0.37
CA ALA A 142 -2.23 -4.52 0.90
C ALA A 142 -1.94 -3.08 1.40
N ARG A 143 -0.69 -2.63 1.32
CA ARG A 143 -0.29 -1.26 1.68
C ARG A 143 -0.98 -0.22 0.80
N THR A 144 -0.94 -0.40 -0.52
CA THR A 144 -1.59 0.53 -1.46
C THR A 144 -3.11 0.57 -1.27
N ARG A 145 -3.75 -0.57 -0.99
CA ARG A 145 -5.18 -0.60 -0.64
C ARG A 145 -5.48 0.26 0.58
N GLU A 146 -4.63 0.19 1.59
CA GLU A 146 -4.80 0.97 2.82
C GLU A 146 -4.57 2.47 2.57
N GLU A 147 -3.58 2.82 1.75
CA GLU A 147 -3.35 4.20 1.29
C GLU A 147 -4.56 4.77 0.54
N ILE A 148 -5.20 3.97 -0.34
CA ILE A 148 -6.44 4.37 -1.04
C ILE A 148 -7.56 4.63 -0.03
N ARG A 149 -7.74 3.77 0.98
CA ARG A 149 -8.76 3.95 2.02
C ARG A 149 -8.53 5.20 2.86
N LYS A 150 -7.28 5.45 3.28
CA LYS A 150 -6.90 6.67 4.00
C LYS A 150 -7.17 7.91 3.15
N SER A 151 -6.77 7.87 1.88
CA SER A 151 -7.02 8.95 0.93
C SER A 151 -8.51 9.24 0.77
N ARG A 152 -9.35 8.21 0.58
CA ARG A 152 -10.82 8.35 0.55
C ARG A 152 -11.35 9.02 1.82
N THR A 153 -10.90 8.58 2.98
CA THR A 153 -11.36 9.12 4.28
C THR A 153 -11.04 10.61 4.40
N LEU A 154 -9.79 11.01 4.13
CA LEU A 154 -9.38 12.42 4.14
C LEU A 154 -10.15 13.24 3.11
N ASP A 155 -10.41 12.66 1.95
CA ASP A 155 -11.13 13.31 0.87
C ASP A 155 -12.59 13.63 1.26
N LEU A 156 -13.28 12.66 1.86
CA LEU A 156 -14.63 12.80 2.39
C LEU A 156 -14.69 13.76 3.59
N GLN A 157 -13.69 13.73 4.47
CA GLN A 157 -13.58 14.71 5.56
C GLN A 157 -13.48 16.14 5.03
N ARG A 158 -12.69 16.37 3.97
CA ARG A 158 -12.61 17.68 3.32
C ARG A 158 -13.93 18.09 2.68
N CYS A 159 -14.64 17.16 2.04
CA CYS A 159 -16.00 17.40 1.50
C CYS A 159 -16.94 17.90 2.60
N HIS A 160 -17.00 17.16 3.70
CA HIS A 160 -17.85 17.47 4.84
C HIS A 160 -17.48 18.81 5.48
N GLN A 161 -16.19 19.09 5.64
CA GLN A 161 -15.72 20.34 6.22
C GLN A 161 -16.08 21.54 5.33
N ARG A 162 -16.00 21.42 4.00
CA ARG A 162 -16.48 22.46 3.08
C ARG A 162 -17.97 22.72 3.25
N HIS A 163 -18.79 21.68 3.28
CA HIS A 163 -20.22 21.83 3.53
C HIS A 163 -20.51 22.52 4.87
N LYS A 164 -19.82 22.13 5.95
CA LYS A 164 -19.92 22.80 7.25
C LYS A 164 -19.53 24.28 7.21
N ASN A 165 -18.58 24.66 6.35
CA ASN A 165 -18.21 26.07 6.19
C ASN A 165 -19.33 26.84 5.49
N VAL A 166 -19.83 26.32 4.36
CA VAL A 166 -20.96 26.92 3.62
C VAL A 166 -22.19 27.09 4.51
N MET A 167 -22.56 26.07 5.29
CA MET A 167 -23.72 26.16 6.18
C MET A 167 -23.55 27.21 7.28
N ARG A 168 -22.33 27.35 7.82
CA ARG A 168 -22.02 28.39 8.83
C ARG A 168 -22.08 29.79 8.23
N GLU A 169 -21.55 29.96 7.02
CA GLU A 169 -21.59 31.24 6.30
C GLU A 169 -23.02 31.63 5.95
N LEU A 170 -23.82 30.70 5.41
CA LEU A 170 -25.25 30.91 5.15
C LEU A 170 -25.98 31.33 6.42
N ALA A 171 -25.80 30.60 7.52
CA ALA A 171 -26.44 30.95 8.79
C ALA A 171 -26.03 32.34 9.29
N ALA A 172 -24.76 32.73 9.13
CA ALA A 172 -24.27 34.06 9.52
C ALA A 172 -24.89 35.17 8.66
N ILE A 173 -24.96 34.98 7.34
CA ILE A 173 -25.59 35.93 6.40
C ILE A 173 -27.08 36.08 6.74
N GLN A 174 -27.80 34.97 6.86
CA GLN A 174 -29.23 34.95 7.15
C GLN A 174 -29.55 35.65 8.47
N LYS A 175 -28.73 35.43 9.52
CA LYS A 175 -28.85 36.14 10.81
C LYS A 175 -28.65 37.65 10.65
N GLN A 176 -27.68 38.08 9.86
CA GLN A 176 -27.45 39.51 9.60
C GLN A 176 -28.61 40.14 8.82
N GLU A 177 -29.21 39.43 7.86
CA GLU A 177 -30.35 39.91 7.10
C GLU A 177 -31.60 40.08 7.97
N VAL A 178 -31.90 39.12 8.85
CA VAL A 178 -32.98 39.22 9.83
C VAL A 178 -32.75 40.41 10.75
N PHE A 179 -31.54 40.55 11.30
CA PHE A 179 -31.20 41.67 12.19
C PHE A 179 -31.36 43.04 11.50
N ARG A 180 -30.91 43.18 10.26
CA ARG A 180 -31.08 44.42 9.48
C ARG A 180 -32.56 44.71 9.20
N PHE A 181 -33.34 43.67 8.90
CA PHE A 181 -34.78 43.81 8.69
C PHE A 181 -35.49 44.27 9.98
N ASP A 182 -35.17 43.67 11.12
CA ASP A 182 -35.72 44.04 12.43
C ASP A 182 -35.40 45.49 12.78
N GLN A 183 -34.16 45.94 12.56
CA GLN A 183 -33.78 47.35 12.76
C GLN A 183 -34.59 48.32 11.89
N LEU A 184 -34.83 47.97 10.62
CA LEU A 184 -35.64 48.78 9.71
C LEU A 184 -37.10 48.84 10.19
N MET A 185 -37.65 47.73 10.68
CA MET A 185 -39.00 47.68 11.21
C MET A 185 -39.14 48.47 12.51
N GLN A 186 -38.18 48.37 13.43
CA GLN A 186 -38.17 49.16 14.67
C GLN A 186 -38.12 50.67 14.41
N LYS A 187 -37.30 51.12 13.45
CA LYS A 187 -37.24 52.55 13.05
C LYS A 187 -38.56 53.06 12.47
N LYS A 188 -39.30 52.24 11.73
CA LYS A 188 -40.62 52.60 11.20
C LYS A 188 -41.70 52.66 12.28
N VAL A 189 -41.61 51.81 13.31
CA VAL A 189 -42.57 51.79 14.44
C VAL A 189 -42.31 52.93 15.43
N GLN A 190 -41.05 53.37 15.63
CA GLN A 190 -40.70 54.49 16.51
C GLN A 190 -41.02 55.88 15.94
N ASN A 191 -41.48 56.00 14.69
CA ASN A 191 -41.82 57.30 14.10
C ASN A 191 -43.25 57.34 13.50
N PRO A 192 -44.31 57.31 14.32
CA PRO A 192 -45.67 57.58 13.83
C PRO A 192 -46.06 59.07 13.84
N TYR A 193 -45.35 59.98 14.54
CA TYR A 193 -45.68 61.41 14.55
C TYR A 193 -44.45 62.30 14.84
N THR A 194 -43.92 62.98 13.81
CA THR A 194 -43.27 64.30 13.96
C THR A 194 -43.49 65.12 12.68
N GLY A 195 -44.72 65.61 12.52
CA GLY A 195 -44.98 66.84 11.79
C GLY A 195 -45.14 67.99 12.80
N ILE A 196 -44.44 69.10 12.52
CA ILE A 196 -44.62 70.47 13.06
C ILE A 196 -44.02 70.75 14.45
N GLY A 197 -43.01 71.63 14.50
CA GLY A 197 -42.71 72.46 15.69
C GLY A 197 -41.24 72.67 16.08
N PHE A 198 -40.60 73.66 15.46
CA PHE A 198 -39.57 74.59 15.98
C PHE A 198 -38.58 74.19 17.11
N GLY A 199 -37.29 74.40 16.81
CA GLY A 199 -36.41 75.24 17.65
C GLY A 199 -35.29 74.54 18.41
N GLY A 200 -34.06 74.59 17.87
CA GLY A 200 -32.87 74.24 18.66
C GLY A 200 -31.60 74.00 17.83
N GLN A 201 -31.03 75.06 17.27
CA GLN A 201 -29.66 75.04 16.78
C GLN A 201 -28.69 74.73 17.93
N ARG A 202 -27.75 73.81 17.71
CA ARG A 202 -26.33 74.06 17.95
C ARG A 202 -25.47 73.12 17.11
N LEU A 203 -24.84 73.73 16.10
CA LEU A 203 -23.66 73.23 15.41
C LEU A 203 -22.52 73.05 16.42
N SER A 204 -21.73 71.98 16.29
CA SER A 204 -20.32 72.11 15.88
C SER A 204 -19.57 70.77 15.91
N GLN A 205 -18.93 70.49 14.76
CA GLN A 205 -17.62 69.85 14.58
C GLN A 205 -17.52 68.31 14.57
N SER A 206 -17.34 67.78 13.35
CA SER A 206 -16.42 66.70 12.99
C SER A 206 -15.02 67.30 12.71
N PRO A 207 -13.90 66.56 12.43
CA PRO A 207 -13.82 65.14 12.04
C PRO A 207 -12.56 64.34 12.53
N SER A 208 -12.53 63.06 12.12
CA SER A 208 -11.33 62.33 11.64
C SER A 208 -10.41 61.55 12.60
N SER A 209 -10.33 60.24 12.34
CA SER A 209 -9.12 59.39 12.15
C SER A 209 -9.34 58.00 12.77
N ARG A 210 -9.45 56.92 11.98
CA ARG A 210 -8.40 56.13 11.29
C ARG A 210 -7.79 55.04 12.20
N ALA A 211 -8.28 53.82 11.96
CA ALA A 211 -7.65 52.50 11.88
C ALA A 211 -6.41 52.10 12.72
N HIS A 212 -6.41 50.79 13.04
CA HIS A 212 -5.32 49.90 13.52
C HIS A 212 -5.06 49.97 15.04
N PHE A 213 -4.79 48.88 15.78
CA PHE A 213 -4.36 47.51 15.45
C PHE A 213 -4.69 46.59 16.64
N ASN A 214 -4.75 45.27 16.37
CA ASN A 214 -4.95 44.20 17.35
C ASN A 214 -3.82 44.14 18.40
N ALA A 215 -4.18 43.81 19.65
CA ALA A 215 -3.32 43.05 20.54
C ALA A 215 -4.20 42.03 21.26
N VAL A 216 -4.01 40.75 20.91
CA VAL A 216 -4.62 39.60 21.55
C VAL A 216 -3.72 39.22 22.71
N ASP A 217 -4.25 39.25 23.92
CA ASP A 217 -3.67 38.62 25.10
C ASP A 217 -3.57 37.11 24.86
N TYR A 218 -2.36 36.55 25.00
CA TYR A 218 -2.14 35.12 25.13
C TYR A 218 -1.35 34.89 26.42
N SER A 219 -2.06 34.55 27.50
CA SER A 219 -1.54 33.90 28.69
C SER A 219 -2.06 32.46 28.66
N THR A 220 -1.17 31.51 28.35
CA THR A 220 -0.62 30.52 29.30
C THR A 220 -1.68 29.58 29.84
N ASP A 221 -1.65 28.34 29.36
CA ASP A 221 -1.41 27.14 30.18
C ASP A 221 -1.38 25.92 29.25
N ASP A 222 -0.26 25.19 29.24
CA ASP A 222 -0.30 23.77 29.55
C ASP A 222 1.10 23.13 29.51
N ALA A 223 1.35 22.40 30.59
CA ALA A 223 2.55 21.66 30.90
C ALA A 223 2.62 20.30 30.20
N CYS A 224 3.83 19.87 29.86
CA CYS A 224 4.36 18.49 29.84
C CYS A 224 5.78 18.60 29.25
N GLY A 225 6.88 18.16 29.87
CA GLY A 225 7.05 17.00 30.73
C GLY A 225 7.83 15.94 29.96
N SER A 226 9.08 15.69 30.40
CA SER A 226 9.95 14.53 30.10
C SER A 226 10.75 14.62 28.78
N GLY A 227 12.09 14.60 28.73
CA GLY A 227 13.08 14.04 29.66
C GLY A 227 13.28 12.55 29.36
N GLY A 228 14.39 12.19 28.70
CA GLY A 228 14.72 10.80 28.41
C GLY A 228 15.83 10.63 27.38
N GLU A 229 17.06 10.88 27.82
CA GLU A 229 18.28 10.45 27.15
C GLU A 229 18.47 8.92 27.27
N ASP A 230 19.11 8.36 26.25
CA ASP A 230 20.26 7.46 26.34
C ASP A 230 20.15 5.92 26.15
N SER A 231 21.28 5.43 25.63
CA SER A 231 21.83 4.06 25.64
C SER A 231 21.44 3.05 24.56
N SER A 232 22.31 2.99 23.54
CA SER A 232 23.35 1.95 23.40
C SER A 232 23.02 0.56 23.97
N MET A 233 22.91 -0.46 23.10
CA MET A 233 23.53 -1.75 23.38
C MET A 233 23.82 -2.56 22.11
N LYS A 234 25.09 -2.96 22.02
CA LYS A 234 25.62 -4.05 21.19
C LYS A 234 25.22 -5.40 21.82
N GLY A 235 25.04 -6.40 20.97
CA GLY A 235 24.92 -7.82 21.30
C GLY A 235 24.86 -8.62 20.02
#